data_AF-A0AAR5P7W4-F1
#
_entry.id   AF-A0AAR5P7W4-F1
#
_cell.length_a   1.000
_cell.length_b   1.000
_cell.length_c   1.000
_cell.angle_alpha   90.00
_cell.angle_beta   90.00
_cell.angle_gamma   90.00
#
_symmetry.space_group_name_H-M   'P 1'
#
loop_
_entity.id
_entity.type
_entity.pdbx_description
1 polymer ?
#
loop_
_entity_poly.entity_id
_entity_poly.type
_entity_poly.pdbx_seq_one_letter_code
_entity_poly.pdbx_strand_id
1 'polypeptide(L)'
;MTSKVLSLLSRISSRKVDIVAPAFCRYFQTSGFQMTKKVIVFAVPGAFTPGCSKTHLPGYVAKAAELKQQGISDIICMSVNDLFVMAAWAKDQGTAGKIRLLADPSAALAKALDLTVDIAPLGGIRSKRYSMVVEDGKITSLQVEPDGTGLSCSLADKIKL
;
A
#
# COMPACT_ATOMS: atom_id res chain seq x y z
N MET A 1 24.10 22.85 -0.32
CA MET A 1 23.41 22.17 -1.44
C MET A 1 22.09 21.48 -1.01
N THR A 2 21.38 21.97 0.00
CA THR A 2 20.38 21.17 0.75
C THR A 2 18.96 21.75 0.80
N SER A 3 18.68 22.88 0.15
CA SER A 3 17.35 23.54 0.23
C SER A 3 16.43 23.25 -0.97
N LYS A 4 16.97 23.11 -2.19
CA LYS A 4 16.15 22.92 -3.41
C LYS A 4 15.58 21.52 -3.61
N VAL A 5 16.22 20.48 -3.05
CA VAL A 5 15.72 19.09 -3.13
C VAL A 5 14.56 18.86 -2.16
N LEU A 6 14.60 19.43 -0.96
CA LEU A 6 13.46 19.41 -0.04
C LEU A 6 12.26 20.18 -0.60
N SER A 7 12.47 21.30 -1.31
CA SER A 7 11.38 22.03 -1.95
C SER A 7 10.81 21.34 -3.21
N LEU A 8 11.57 20.42 -3.82
CA LEU A 8 11.07 19.60 -4.93
C LEU A 8 10.20 18.44 -4.41
N LEU A 9 10.59 17.82 -3.30
CA LEU A 9 9.75 16.84 -2.60
C LEU A 9 8.48 17.49 -2.03
N SER A 10 8.54 18.76 -1.61
CA SER A 10 7.36 19.54 -1.20
C SER A 10 6.53 20.10 -2.37
N ARG A 11 6.97 20.00 -3.63
CA ARG A 11 6.18 20.38 -4.84
C ARG A 11 5.71 19.20 -5.68
N ILE A 12 6.29 18.01 -5.46
CA ILE A 12 5.61 16.74 -5.70
C ILE A 12 4.42 16.61 -4.70
N SER A 13 4.46 17.39 -3.62
CA SER A 13 3.40 17.56 -2.61
C SER A 13 2.23 18.45 -3.07
N SER A 14 1.10 18.27 -2.40
CA SER A 14 -0.28 18.68 -2.71
C SER A 14 -0.93 18.01 -3.93
N ARG A 15 -0.59 18.35 -5.18
CA ARG A 15 -1.39 17.91 -6.35
C ARG A 15 -1.48 16.39 -6.55
N LYS A 16 -0.41 15.64 -6.33
CA LYS A 16 -0.48 14.16 -6.41
C LYS A 16 -1.35 13.61 -5.29
N VAL A 17 -1.18 14.10 -4.05
CA VAL A 17 -2.00 13.72 -2.88
C VAL A 17 -3.48 14.03 -3.10
N ASP A 18 -3.79 15.16 -3.72
CA ASP A 18 -5.15 15.57 -4.10
C ASP A 18 -5.75 14.74 -5.26
N ILE A 19 -4.95 14.02 -6.03
CA ILE A 19 -5.39 13.05 -7.06
C ILE A 19 -5.51 11.65 -6.45
N VAL A 20 -4.59 11.30 -5.55
CA VAL A 20 -4.62 10.04 -4.80
C VAL A 20 -5.91 9.96 -4.00
N ALA A 21 -6.26 11.03 -3.27
CA ALA A 21 -7.44 11.03 -2.41
C ALA A 21 -8.72 10.67 -3.19
N PRO A 22 -9.07 11.27 -4.34
CA PRO A 22 -10.18 10.86 -5.18
C PRO A 22 -10.01 9.49 -5.85
N ALA A 23 -8.83 9.14 -6.35
CA ALA A 23 -8.62 7.84 -7.02
C ALA A 23 -8.75 6.68 -6.03
N PHE A 24 -8.16 6.84 -4.85
CA PHE A 24 -8.25 5.93 -3.72
C PHE A 24 -9.67 5.94 -3.15
N CYS A 25 -10.26 7.10 -2.80
CA CYS A 25 -11.66 7.17 -2.35
C CYS A 25 -12.61 6.54 -3.36
N ARG A 26 -12.44 6.73 -4.67
CA ARG A 26 -13.33 6.17 -5.70
C ARG A 26 -13.13 4.66 -5.86
N TYR A 27 -11.90 4.17 -5.75
CA TYR A 27 -11.60 2.72 -5.76
C TYR A 27 -12.24 2.00 -4.57
N PHE A 28 -12.35 2.70 -3.44
CA PHE A 28 -12.87 2.13 -2.19
C PHE A 28 -14.35 2.47 -1.89
N GLN A 29 -14.91 3.56 -2.45
CA GLN A 29 -16.33 3.91 -2.30
C GLN A 29 -17.26 2.87 -2.93
N THR A 30 -16.82 2.20 -4.00
CA THR A 30 -17.57 1.09 -4.62
C THR A 30 -17.69 -0.13 -3.71
N SER A 31 -16.87 -0.23 -2.65
CA SER A 31 -16.91 -1.31 -1.66
C SER A 31 -17.51 -0.89 -0.31
N GLY A 32 -18.17 0.27 -0.24
CA GLY A 32 -18.80 0.79 0.99
C GLY A 32 -17.81 1.27 2.06
N PHE A 33 -16.54 1.46 1.69
CA PHE A 33 -15.49 1.95 2.59
C PHE A 33 -15.52 3.47 2.70
N GLN A 34 -15.52 3.97 3.93
CA GLN A 34 -15.48 5.39 4.24
C GLN A 34 -14.07 5.78 4.73
N MET A 35 -13.42 6.67 3.98
CA MET A 35 -12.05 7.15 4.22
C MET A 35 -11.93 8.17 5.36
N THR A 36 -12.98 8.38 6.15
CA THR A 36 -13.02 9.33 7.29
C THR A 36 -12.30 8.78 8.54
N LYS A 37 -11.39 7.83 8.35
CA LYS A 37 -10.66 7.14 9.42
C LYS A 37 -9.20 6.97 9.00
N LYS A 38 -8.33 6.86 9.99
CA LYS A 38 -6.90 6.62 9.79
C LYS A 38 -6.66 5.16 9.40
N VAL A 39 -6.09 4.93 8.23
CA VAL A 39 -5.89 3.59 7.65
C VAL A 39 -4.46 3.40 7.19
N ILE A 40 -3.99 2.16 7.27
CA ILE A 40 -2.71 1.74 6.68
C ILE A 40 -3.00 1.08 5.34
N VAL A 41 -2.23 1.46 4.34
CA VAL A 41 -2.21 0.79 3.04
C VAL A 41 -0.78 0.44 2.72
N PHE A 42 -0.50 -0.82 2.46
CA PHE A 42 0.79 -1.25 1.92
C PHE A 42 0.58 -2.01 0.63
N ALA A 43 1.54 -1.90 -0.28
CA ALA A 43 1.49 -2.61 -1.54
C ALA A 43 2.69 -3.55 -1.68
N VAL A 44 2.49 -4.60 -2.45
CA VAL A 44 3.48 -5.61 -2.77
C VAL A 44 3.63 -5.77 -4.28
N PRO A 45 4.82 -6.16 -4.78
CA PRO A 45 5.01 -6.47 -6.20
C PRO A 45 4.17 -7.63 -6.72
N GLY A 46 3.78 -8.57 -5.86
CA GLY A 46 2.96 -9.70 -6.27
C GLY A 46 2.58 -10.63 -5.13
N ALA A 47 1.35 -11.11 -5.15
CA ALA A 47 0.90 -12.23 -4.32
C ALA A 47 1.80 -13.45 -4.53
N PHE A 48 1.94 -14.29 -3.49
CA PHE A 48 2.76 -15.52 -3.48
C PHE A 48 4.29 -15.35 -3.68
N THR A 49 4.80 -14.15 -3.94
CA THR A 49 6.25 -13.95 -4.08
C THR A 49 6.98 -14.03 -2.72
N PRO A 50 8.25 -14.50 -2.66
CA PRO A 50 8.89 -14.87 -1.40
C PRO A 50 8.93 -13.75 -0.34
N GLY A 51 9.40 -12.55 -0.69
CA GLY A 51 9.48 -11.44 0.26
C GLY A 51 8.11 -10.93 0.73
N CYS A 52 7.09 -11.07 -0.11
CA CYS A 52 5.73 -10.66 0.20
C CYS A 52 5.05 -11.64 1.16
N SER A 53 5.19 -12.94 0.90
CA SER A 53 4.55 -14.02 1.67
C SER A 53 5.32 -14.47 2.91
N LYS A 54 6.63 -14.18 3.01
CA LYS A 54 7.45 -14.59 4.17
C LYS A 54 7.73 -13.45 5.14
N THR A 55 7.62 -12.20 4.70
CA THR A 55 8.06 -11.05 5.48
C THR A 55 7.04 -9.93 5.52
N HIS A 56 6.70 -9.34 4.35
CA HIS A 56 5.93 -8.09 4.35
C HIS A 56 4.51 -8.27 4.91
N LEU A 57 3.69 -9.13 4.28
CA LEU A 57 2.32 -9.37 4.73
C LEU A 57 2.26 -10.02 6.12
N PRO A 58 3.03 -11.08 6.43
CA PRO A 58 3.03 -11.68 7.77
C PRO A 58 3.40 -10.70 8.89
N GLY A 59 4.31 -9.75 8.63
CA GLY A 59 4.67 -8.70 9.60
C GLY A 59 3.47 -7.83 9.98
N TYR A 60 2.69 -7.40 9.00
CA TYR A 60 1.44 -6.68 9.28
C TYR A 60 0.39 -7.57 9.95
N VAL A 61 0.30 -8.88 9.61
CA VAL A 61 -0.65 -9.80 10.25
C VAL A 61 -0.35 -9.95 11.73
N ALA A 62 0.93 -10.06 12.09
CA ALA A 62 1.38 -10.14 13.48
C ALA A 62 1.11 -8.84 14.26
N LYS A 63 1.30 -7.69 13.60
CA LYS A 63 1.15 -6.35 14.20
C LYS A 63 -0.28 -5.79 14.14
N ALA A 64 -1.21 -6.48 13.49
CA ALA A 64 -2.54 -5.94 13.20
C ALA A 64 -3.31 -5.47 14.44
N ALA A 65 -3.24 -6.22 15.55
CA ALA A 65 -3.91 -5.85 16.79
C ALA A 65 -3.29 -4.59 17.43
N GLU A 66 -1.96 -4.53 17.50
CA GLU A 66 -1.21 -3.37 18.03
C GLU A 66 -1.50 -2.11 17.23
N LEU A 67 -1.41 -2.19 15.90
CA LEU A 67 -1.70 -1.07 15.00
C LEU A 67 -3.15 -0.58 15.14
N LYS A 68 -4.12 -1.49 15.30
CA LYS A 68 -5.52 -1.14 15.54
C LYS A 68 -5.72 -0.45 16.89
N GLN A 69 -5.00 -0.86 17.93
CA GLN A 69 -5.02 -0.17 19.24
C GLN A 69 -4.42 1.24 19.16
N GLN A 70 -3.52 1.50 18.21
CA GLN A 70 -2.95 2.82 17.92
C GLN A 70 -3.88 3.73 17.09
N GLY A 71 -5.15 3.35 16.92
CA GLY A 71 -6.17 4.17 16.24
C GLY A 71 -6.29 3.92 14.74
N ILE A 72 -5.60 2.91 14.20
CA ILE A 72 -5.76 2.50 12.80
C ILE A 72 -7.06 1.72 12.65
N SER A 73 -8.00 2.22 11.87
CA SER A 73 -9.28 1.52 11.66
C SER A 73 -9.11 0.27 10.81
N ASP A 74 -8.26 0.36 9.78
CA ASP A 74 -8.05 -0.70 8.80
C ASP A 74 -6.63 -0.77 8.27
N ILE A 75 -6.23 -2.00 7.94
CA ILE A 75 -4.96 -2.31 7.30
C ILE A 75 -5.28 -3.01 5.98
N ILE A 76 -4.74 -2.49 4.90
CA ILE A 76 -5.02 -2.93 3.54
C ILE A 76 -3.70 -3.32 2.85
N CYS A 77 -3.69 -4.49 2.22
CA CYS A 77 -2.63 -4.95 1.34
C CYS A 77 -3.11 -4.85 -0.12
N MET A 78 -2.34 -4.20 -0.98
CA MET A 78 -2.64 -4.06 -2.42
C MET A 78 -1.60 -4.76 -3.29
N SER A 79 -2.04 -5.29 -4.43
CA SER A 79 -1.14 -5.87 -5.45
C SER A 79 -1.74 -5.76 -6.84
N VAL A 80 -0.87 -5.66 -7.84
CA VAL A 80 -1.25 -5.84 -9.26
C VAL A 80 -1.40 -7.33 -9.54
N ASN A 81 -2.53 -7.86 -9.09
CA ASN A 81 -3.04 -9.20 -9.30
C ASN A 81 -4.57 -9.09 -9.47
N ASP A 82 -5.19 -10.12 -10.03
CA ASP A 82 -6.65 -10.23 -10.06
C ASP A 82 -7.24 -10.60 -8.68
N LEU A 83 -8.56 -10.43 -8.57
CA LEU A 83 -9.29 -10.65 -7.32
C LEU A 83 -9.25 -12.11 -6.84
N PHE A 84 -9.17 -13.08 -7.75
CA PHE A 84 -9.18 -14.50 -7.39
C PHE A 84 -7.85 -14.89 -6.74
N VAL A 85 -6.74 -14.44 -7.33
CA VAL A 85 -5.40 -14.63 -6.75
C VAL A 85 -5.29 -13.92 -5.40
N MET A 86 -5.77 -12.68 -5.29
CA MET A 86 -5.72 -11.96 -4.02
C MET A 86 -6.59 -12.60 -2.93
N ALA A 87 -7.77 -13.14 -3.28
CA ALA A 87 -8.63 -13.85 -2.34
C ALA A 87 -8.00 -15.17 -1.87
N ALA A 88 -7.40 -15.94 -2.78
CA ALA A 88 -6.68 -17.17 -2.44
C ALA A 88 -5.48 -16.88 -1.53
N TRP A 89 -4.69 -15.83 -1.84
CA TRP A 89 -3.55 -15.43 -1.04
C TRP A 89 -3.96 -14.93 0.35
N ALA A 90 -5.09 -14.22 0.47
CA ALA A 90 -5.64 -13.81 1.77
C ALA A 90 -5.95 -14.99 2.68
N LYS A 91 -6.55 -16.05 2.11
CA LYS A 91 -6.85 -17.29 2.82
C LYS A 91 -5.56 -18.01 3.25
N ASP A 92 -4.61 -18.16 2.34
CA ASP A 92 -3.29 -18.77 2.59
C ASP A 92 -2.53 -18.05 3.72
N GLN A 93 -2.61 -16.72 3.77
CA GLN A 93 -1.87 -15.89 4.71
C GLN A 93 -2.63 -15.60 6.01
N GLY A 94 -3.83 -16.17 6.21
CA GLY A 94 -4.60 -16.04 7.44
C GLY A 94 -5.00 -14.60 7.78
N THR A 95 -5.38 -13.79 6.77
CA THR A 95 -5.57 -12.34 6.95
C THR A 95 -6.98 -11.96 7.43
N ALA A 96 -7.91 -12.91 7.52
CA ALA A 96 -9.30 -12.67 7.90
C ALA A 96 -9.42 -11.91 9.23
N GLY A 97 -10.23 -10.84 9.23
CA GLY A 97 -10.42 -9.95 10.40
C GLY A 97 -9.24 -9.03 10.73
N LYS A 98 -8.08 -9.22 10.09
CA LYS A 98 -6.84 -8.48 10.38
C LYS A 98 -6.47 -7.51 9.27
N ILE A 99 -6.37 -8.01 8.03
CA ILE A 99 -5.92 -7.25 6.86
C ILE A 99 -6.83 -7.58 5.67
N ARG A 100 -7.25 -6.53 4.96
CA ARG A 100 -7.98 -6.67 3.70
C ARG A 100 -7.00 -6.72 2.53
N LEU A 101 -7.14 -7.71 1.67
CA LEU A 101 -6.35 -7.81 0.45
C LEU A 101 -7.17 -7.32 -0.73
N LEU A 102 -6.66 -6.33 -1.45
CA LEU A 102 -7.32 -5.75 -2.62
C LEU A 102 -6.47 -5.94 -3.87
N ALA A 103 -7.13 -6.37 -4.92
CA ALA A 103 -6.57 -6.46 -6.26
C ALA A 103 -6.47 -5.07 -6.90
N ASP A 104 -5.52 -4.86 -7.81
CA ASP A 104 -5.43 -3.73 -8.75
C ASP A 104 -5.02 -4.28 -10.12
N PRO A 105 -5.89 -5.06 -10.80
CA PRO A 105 -5.48 -5.92 -11.92
C PRO A 105 -4.96 -5.15 -13.13
N SER A 106 -5.41 -3.91 -13.35
CA SER A 106 -4.96 -3.04 -14.45
C SER A 106 -3.81 -2.10 -14.06
N ALA A 107 -3.32 -2.21 -12.82
CA ALA A 107 -2.40 -1.28 -12.18
C ALA A 107 -2.94 0.17 -12.18
N ALA A 108 -4.25 0.37 -12.18
CA ALA A 108 -4.86 1.69 -12.33
C ALA A 108 -4.50 2.60 -11.16
N LEU A 109 -4.56 2.06 -9.94
CA LEU A 109 -4.16 2.82 -8.75
C LEU A 109 -2.64 3.01 -8.74
N ALA A 110 -1.87 1.93 -8.94
CA ALA A 110 -0.41 2.03 -8.94
C ALA A 110 0.11 3.07 -9.95
N LYS A 111 -0.50 3.16 -11.14
CA LYS A 111 -0.21 4.19 -12.16
C LYS A 111 -0.61 5.59 -11.70
N ALA A 112 -1.81 5.76 -11.14
CA ALA A 112 -2.26 7.06 -10.63
C ALA A 112 -1.36 7.61 -9.52
N LEU A 113 -0.75 6.72 -8.73
CA LEU A 113 0.19 7.05 -7.67
C LEU A 113 1.63 7.25 -8.17
N ASP A 114 1.93 6.93 -9.43
CA ASP A 114 3.31 6.87 -9.95
C ASP A 114 4.20 5.88 -9.16
N LEU A 115 3.57 4.78 -8.72
CA LEU A 115 4.16 3.71 -7.91
C LEU A 115 4.21 2.38 -8.67
N THR A 116 4.28 2.42 -10.00
CA THR A 116 4.52 1.23 -10.82
C THR A 116 6.01 0.89 -10.91
N VAL A 117 6.31 -0.39 -11.09
CA VAL A 117 7.63 -0.91 -11.46
C VAL A 117 7.45 -2.03 -12.48
N ASP A 118 8.29 -2.08 -13.52
CA ASP A 118 8.28 -3.18 -14.48
C ASP A 118 9.15 -4.33 -13.98
N ILE A 119 8.54 -5.50 -13.78
CA ILE A 119 9.22 -6.71 -13.34
C ILE A 119 8.86 -7.84 -14.31
N ALA A 120 9.62 -7.93 -15.40
CA ALA A 120 9.38 -8.91 -16.47
C ALA A 120 9.19 -10.37 -15.98
N PRO A 121 9.97 -10.89 -15.00
CA PRO A 121 9.74 -12.24 -14.47
C PRO A 121 8.38 -12.43 -13.75
N LEU A 122 7.74 -11.34 -13.35
CA LEU A 122 6.40 -11.31 -12.80
C LEU A 122 5.35 -10.93 -13.87
N GLY A 123 5.69 -10.93 -15.16
CA GLY A 123 4.72 -10.62 -16.22
C GLY A 123 4.46 -9.12 -16.42
N GLY A 124 5.44 -8.26 -16.09
CA GLY A 124 5.44 -6.85 -16.50
C GLY A 124 5.16 -5.88 -15.35
N ILE A 125 4.30 -4.88 -15.63
CA ILE A 125 3.99 -3.79 -14.69
C ILE A 125 3.36 -4.34 -13.40
N ARG A 126 4.02 -4.04 -12.28
CA ARG A 126 3.59 -4.32 -10.90
C ARG A 126 3.54 -3.04 -10.06
N SER A 127 3.06 -3.16 -8.83
CA SER A 127 3.23 -2.11 -7.83
C SER A 127 4.65 -2.18 -7.25
N LYS A 128 5.26 -1.02 -7.03
CA LYS A 128 6.37 -0.90 -6.08
C LYS A 128 5.91 -1.38 -4.71
N ARG A 129 6.85 -1.82 -3.89
CA ARG A 129 6.62 -2.04 -2.47
C ARG A 129 6.66 -0.71 -1.75
N TYR A 130 5.59 -0.43 -1.00
CA TYR A 130 5.49 0.75 -0.17
C TYR A 130 4.51 0.51 0.98
N SER A 131 4.55 1.40 1.98
CA SER A 131 3.49 1.58 2.96
C SER A 131 3.10 3.05 3.03
N MET A 132 1.83 3.31 3.28
CA MET A 132 1.30 4.65 3.47
C MET A 132 0.25 4.67 4.57
N VAL A 133 0.17 5.80 5.26
CA VAL A 133 -0.91 6.12 6.19
C VAL A 133 -1.81 7.14 5.51
N VAL A 134 -3.10 6.87 5.51
CA VAL A 134 -4.13 7.73 4.94
C VAL A 134 -5.10 8.12 6.03
N GLU A 135 -5.34 9.41 6.19
CA GLU A 135 -6.22 9.98 7.22
C GLU A 135 -7.13 11.00 6.54
N ASP A 136 -8.44 10.82 6.67
CA ASP A 136 -9.47 11.65 6.00
C ASP A 136 -9.21 11.82 4.49
N GLY A 137 -8.87 10.69 3.86
CA GLY A 137 -8.53 10.61 2.44
C GLY A 137 -7.16 11.17 2.06
N LYS A 138 -6.41 11.81 2.97
CA LYS A 138 -5.10 12.41 2.68
C LYS A 138 -3.97 11.47 3.10
N ILE A 139 -2.97 11.31 2.24
CA ILE A 139 -1.74 10.59 2.61
C ILE A 139 -0.95 11.46 3.60
N THR A 140 -0.81 10.98 4.83
CA THR A 140 -0.02 11.65 5.89
C THR A 140 1.42 11.13 5.95
N SER A 141 1.65 9.92 5.45
CA SER A 141 2.97 9.28 5.40
C SER A 141 3.04 8.34 4.20
N LEU A 142 4.16 8.36 3.47
CA LEU A 142 4.44 7.46 2.35
C LEU A 142 5.89 7.00 2.42
N GLN A 143 6.09 5.68 2.50
CA GLN A 143 7.40 5.03 2.58
C GLN A 143 7.53 4.05 1.42
N VAL A 144 8.23 4.47 0.38
CA VAL A 144 8.50 3.67 -0.82
C VAL A 144 9.88 3.04 -0.69
N GLU A 145 9.99 1.74 -0.95
CA GLU A 145 11.29 1.07 -0.98
C GLU A 145 12.20 1.71 -2.04
N PRO A 146 13.49 1.98 -1.75
CA PRO A 146 14.37 2.73 -2.66
C PRO A 146 14.53 2.09 -4.05
N ASP A 147 14.57 0.76 -4.10
CA ASP A 147 14.63 -0.04 -5.33
C ASP A 147 13.23 -0.48 -5.82
N GLY A 148 12.17 -0.05 -5.13
CA GLY A 148 10.79 -0.41 -5.40
C GLY A 148 10.39 -1.84 -5.03
N THR A 149 11.28 -2.70 -4.52
CA THR A 149 10.95 -4.12 -4.26
C THR A 149 11.53 -4.71 -2.98
N GLY A 150 12.52 -4.05 -2.38
CA GLY A 150 13.24 -4.41 -1.17
C GLY A 150 12.37 -4.49 0.08
N LEU A 151 12.96 -4.78 1.23
CA LEU A 151 12.23 -4.97 2.50
C LEU A 151 12.91 -4.15 3.59
N SER A 152 12.57 -2.87 3.69
CA SER A 152 13.17 -1.94 4.64
C SER A 152 12.12 -1.01 5.25
N CYS A 153 11.92 0.18 4.68
CA CYS A 153 11.06 1.22 5.23
C CYS A 153 9.56 0.91 5.17
N SER A 154 9.11 -0.02 4.31
CA SER A 154 7.68 -0.33 4.17
C SER A 154 7.16 -1.34 5.19
N LEU A 155 8.05 -2.00 5.97
CA LEU A 155 7.68 -3.03 6.92
C LEU A 155 6.84 -2.49 8.09
N ALA A 156 6.04 -3.35 8.71
CA ALA A 156 5.12 -2.97 9.79
C ALA A 156 5.82 -2.26 10.97
N ASP A 157 6.99 -2.75 11.40
CA ASP A 157 7.77 -2.12 12.49
C ASP A 157 8.44 -0.79 12.12
N LYS A 158 8.40 -0.42 10.83
CA LYS A 158 8.94 0.84 10.31
C LYS A 158 7.84 1.82 9.93
N ILE A 159 6.57 1.46 10.11
CA ILE A 159 5.49 2.36 9.72
C ILE A 159 5.48 3.63 10.58
N LYS A 160 5.33 4.78 9.91
CA LYS A 160 5.22 6.09 10.56
C LYS A 160 3.75 6.47 10.58
N LEU A 161 3.12 6.33 11.75
CA LEU A 161 1.73 6.69 12.03
C LEU A 161 1.55 8.20 12.18
#